data_AF-A0A7S9YW21-F1
#
_entry.id   AF-A0A7S9YW21-F1
#
_cell.length_a   1.000
_cell.length_b   1.000
_cell.length_c   1.000
_cell.angle_alpha   90.00
_cell.angle_beta   90.00
_cell.angle_gamma   90.00
#
_symmetry.space_group_name_H-M   'P 1'
#
loop_
_entity.id
_entity.type
_entity.pdbx_description
1 polymer ?
#
loop_
_entity_poly.entity_id
_entity_poly.type
_entity_poly.pdbx_seq_one_letter_code
_entity_poly.pdbx_strand_id
1 'polypeptide(L)'
;MLSIFASAAVMAVVAPVHSADVNHASTAYRASYETVSTVHVRQVEPRFANRPATPVCRWQAELGVNRSVTAEGNAIAAMGKAIHRFAPLSGSYAGNCANARGQIDAEIGRYAQARAGEALAAAQGDSAVIQGELDGLRSLSVKGG
;
A
#
# COMPACT_ATOMS: atom_id res chain seq x y z
N MET A 1 31.65 1.73 -14.20
CA MET A 1 30.73 0.72 -13.63
C MET A 1 29.85 1.42 -12.61
N LEU A 2 28.56 1.52 -12.87
CA LEU A 2 27.60 2.27 -12.05
C LEU A 2 26.81 1.27 -11.19
N SER A 3 27.07 1.24 -9.88
CA SER A 3 26.37 0.34 -8.96
C SER A 3 25.04 0.97 -8.53
N ILE A 4 23.92 0.38 -8.94
CA ILE A 4 22.58 0.75 -8.46
C ILE A 4 22.35 0.02 -7.13
N PHE A 5 22.32 0.76 -6.03
CA PHE A 5 21.82 0.23 -4.75
C PHE A 5 20.33 0.54 -4.65
N ALA A 6 19.49 -0.47 -4.87
CA ALA A 6 18.08 -0.41 -4.54
C ALA A 6 17.91 -0.84 -3.07
N SER A 7 17.66 0.11 -2.18
CA SER A 7 17.28 -0.19 -0.80
C SER A 7 15.76 -0.26 -0.71
N ALA A 8 15.21 -1.47 -0.60
CA ALA A 8 13.85 -1.68 -0.17
C ALA A 8 13.79 -1.59 1.36
N ALA A 9 13.09 -0.61 1.90
CA ALA A 9 12.79 -0.55 3.33
C ALA A 9 11.55 -1.42 3.62
N VAL A 10 11.68 -2.36 4.56
CA VAL A 10 10.54 -3.11 5.11
C VAL A 10 9.78 -2.18 6.07
N MET A 11 8.50 -1.97 5.80
CA MET A 11 7.63 -1.12 6.64
C MET A 11 7.26 -1.85 7.93
N ALA A 12 7.17 -1.11 9.04
CA ALA A 12 6.66 -1.63 10.31
C ALA A 12 5.24 -2.18 10.11
N VAL A 13 4.94 -3.34 10.70
CA VAL A 13 3.61 -3.94 10.71
C VAL A 13 2.70 -3.04 11.55
N VAL A 14 2.00 -2.13 10.87
CA VAL A 14 0.86 -1.42 11.45
C VAL A 14 -0.25 -2.45 11.59
N ALA A 15 -0.90 -2.50 12.75
CA ALA A 15 -2.10 -3.32 12.92
C ALA A 15 -3.07 -3.05 11.76
N PRO A 16 -3.73 -4.08 11.21
CA PRO A 16 -4.60 -3.89 10.06
C PRO A 16 -5.67 -2.86 10.40
N VAL A 17 -5.98 -1.98 9.45
CA VAL A 17 -7.01 -0.94 9.63
C VAL A 17 -8.39 -1.57 9.86
N HIS A 18 -8.57 -2.80 9.40
CA HIS A 18 -9.73 -3.64 9.68
C HIS A 18 -9.37 -5.12 9.51
N SER A 19 -10.06 -6.00 10.24
CA SER A 19 -10.06 -7.43 9.95
C SER A 19 -11.46 -7.99 10.13
N ALA A 20 -11.79 -8.99 9.33
CA ALA A 20 -13.09 -9.66 9.37
C ALA A 20 -12.90 -11.17 9.34
N ASP A 21 -13.55 -11.85 10.28
CA ASP A 21 -13.63 -13.31 10.28
C ASP A 21 -14.84 -13.74 9.44
N VAL A 22 -14.62 -14.66 8.51
CA VAL A 22 -15.63 -15.15 7.57
C VAL A 22 -15.66 -16.67 7.63
N ASN A 23 -16.78 -17.24 8.04
CA ASN A 23 -17.00 -18.68 7.99
C ASN A 23 -17.69 -19.04 6.67
N HIS A 24 -17.07 -19.94 5.90
CA HIS A 24 -17.61 -20.38 4.61
C HIS A 24 -17.31 -21.87 4.39
N ALA A 25 -18.33 -22.66 4.05
CA ALA A 25 -18.20 -24.10 3.79
C ALA A 25 -17.41 -24.89 4.85
N SER A 26 -17.61 -24.56 6.14
CA SER A 26 -16.89 -25.12 7.30
C SER A 26 -15.41 -24.75 7.43
N THR A 27 -14.91 -23.84 6.60
CA THR A 27 -13.58 -23.24 6.73
C THR A 27 -13.70 -21.85 7.32
N ALA A 28 -12.85 -21.56 8.32
CA ALA A 28 -12.72 -20.23 8.89
C ALA A 28 -11.65 -19.44 8.13
N TYR A 29 -12.05 -18.31 7.57
CA TYR A 29 -11.18 -17.36 6.87
C TYR A 29 -11.01 -16.09 7.70
N ARG A 30 -9.82 -15.49 7.64
CA ARG A 30 -9.57 -14.15 8.17
C ARG A 30 -9.15 -13.23 7.03
N ALA A 31 -9.93 -12.20 6.79
CA ALA A 31 -9.57 -11.10 5.90
C ALA A 31 -8.90 -9.99 6.72
N SER A 32 -7.73 -9.55 6.27
CA SER A 32 -6.98 -8.45 6.87
C SER A 32 -6.81 -7.33 5.86
N TYR A 33 -7.05 -6.10 6.30
CA TYR A 33 -7.00 -4.91 5.46
C TYR A 33 -5.93 -3.96 5.98
N GLU A 34 -5.03 -3.55 5.11
CA GLU A 34 -3.86 -2.74 5.47
C GLU A 34 -3.72 -1.56 4.52
N THR A 35 -3.42 -0.39 5.08
CA THR A 35 -3.01 0.76 4.27
C THR A 35 -1.57 0.59 3.84
N VAL A 36 -1.32 0.61 2.54
CA VAL A 36 0.01 0.52 1.95
C VAL A 36 0.35 1.81 1.23
N SER A 37 1.61 2.24 1.33
CA SER A 37 2.09 3.41 0.60
C SER A 37 3.33 3.08 -0.23
N THR A 38 3.34 3.49 -1.49
CA THR A 38 4.52 3.46 -2.36
C THR A 38 5.00 4.89 -2.60
N VAL A 39 6.31 5.11 -2.54
CA VAL A 39 6.90 6.46 -2.66
C VAL A 39 7.97 6.46 -3.73
N HIS A 40 7.81 7.36 -4.69
CA HIS A 40 8.78 7.62 -5.73
C HIS A 40 9.44 8.98 -5.46
N VAL A 41 10.76 8.99 -5.42
CA VAL A 41 11.56 10.22 -5.26
C VAL A 41 12.46 10.41 -6.47
N ARG A 42 12.65 11.66 -6.87
CA ARG A 42 13.53 12.05 -7.95
C ARG A 42 14.30 13.30 -7.55
N GLN A 43 15.62 13.17 -7.46
CA GLN A 43 16.51 14.30 -7.33
C GLN A 43 16.71 14.95 -8.70
N VAL A 44 16.46 16.25 -8.78
CA VAL A 44 16.65 17.07 -9.97
C VAL A 44 17.76 18.07 -9.68
N GLU A 45 18.92 17.87 -10.30
CA GLU A 45 20.04 18.81 -10.24
C GLU A 45 19.92 19.83 -11.39
N PRO A 46 19.79 21.12 -11.08
CA PRO A 46 19.82 22.14 -12.12
C PRO A 46 21.23 22.23 -12.72
N ARG A 47 21.33 22.12 -14.04
CA ARG A 47 22.58 22.35 -14.77
C ARG A 47 22.68 23.81 -15.14
N PHE A 48 23.43 24.59 -14.37
CA PHE A 48 23.82 25.94 -14.75
C PHE A 48 25.33 25.98 -14.99
N ALA A 49 25.76 26.52 -16.14
CA ALA A 49 27.16 26.56 -16.52
C ALA A 49 28.02 27.47 -15.60
N ASN A 50 27.39 28.48 -14.97
CA ASN A 50 28.12 29.59 -14.35
C ASN A 50 27.74 29.85 -12.89
N ARG A 51 26.88 29.02 -12.27
CA ARG A 51 26.45 29.24 -10.88
C ARG A 51 26.17 27.92 -10.14
N PRO A 52 26.46 27.85 -8.83
CA PRO A 52 25.98 26.76 -7.99
C PRO A 52 24.46 26.67 -8.03
N ALA A 53 23.95 25.45 -8.03
CA ALA A 53 22.53 25.17 -8.01
C ALA A 53 22.21 24.22 -6.86
N THR A 54 21.16 24.53 -6.10
CA THR A 54 20.64 23.59 -5.10
C THR A 54 19.80 22.54 -5.81
N PRO A 55 20.04 21.23 -5.58
CA PRO A 55 19.15 20.20 -6.10
C PRO A 55 17.73 20.38 -5.55
N VAL A 56 16.74 19.86 -6.26
CA VAL A 56 15.36 19.78 -5.79
C VAL A 56 14.97 18.31 -5.73
N CYS A 57 14.54 17.85 -4.56
CA CYS A 57 13.89 16.56 -4.44
C CYS A 57 12.42 16.70 -4.81
N ARG A 58 11.99 16.03 -5.87
CA ARG A 58 10.57 15.85 -6.20
C ARG A 58 10.11 14.49 -5.73
N TRP A 59 8.89 14.39 -5.25
CA TRP A 59 8.36 13.12 -4.80
C TRP A 59 6.87 13.00 -5.10
N GLN A 60 6.43 11.74 -5.22
CA GLN A 60 5.04 11.36 -5.33
C GLN A 60 4.82 10.10 -4.51
N ALA A 61 3.73 10.04 -3.77
CA ALA A 61 3.30 8.87 -3.03
C ALA A 61 1.93 8.42 -3.50
N GLU A 62 1.77 7.10 -3.56
CA GLU A 62 0.47 6.47 -3.72
C GLU A 62 0.10 5.83 -2.39
N LEU A 63 -1.17 5.95 -2.01
CA LEU A 63 -1.73 5.29 -0.85
C LEU A 63 -2.88 4.41 -1.34
N GLY A 64 -3.00 3.21 -0.79
CA GLY A 64 -4.10 2.31 -1.08
C GLY A 64 -4.44 1.43 0.12
N VAL A 65 -5.55 0.70 0.01
CA VAL A 65 -5.91 -0.36 0.95
C VAL A 65 -5.77 -1.68 0.24
N ASN A 66 -4.96 -2.57 0.79
CA ASN A 66 -4.80 -3.93 0.32
C ASN A 66 -5.53 -4.88 1.25
N ARG A 67 -6.10 -5.93 0.66
CA ARG A 67 -6.66 -7.07 1.36
C ARG A 67 -5.70 -8.25 1.24
N SER A 68 -5.50 -8.96 2.34
CA SER A 68 -5.03 -10.34 2.38
C SER A 68 -6.09 -11.22 3.02
N VAL A 69 -6.13 -12.50 2.64
CA VAL A 69 -7.03 -13.49 3.26
C VAL A 69 -6.20 -14.70 3.66
N THR A 70 -6.44 -15.20 4.87
CA THR A 70 -5.85 -16.45 5.35
C THR A 70 -6.93 -17.46 5.69
N ALA A 71 -6.61 -18.75 5.57
CA ALA A 71 -7.40 -19.86 6.10
C ALA A 71 -6.45 -20.79 6.87
N GLU A 72 -6.80 -21.14 8.10
CA GLU A 72 -5.97 -22.00 8.96
C GLU A 72 -4.51 -21.50 9.08
N GLY A 73 -4.32 -20.18 9.09
CA GLY A 73 -3.00 -19.53 9.15
C GLY A 73 -2.25 -19.42 7.82
N ASN A 74 -2.77 -19.99 6.73
CA ASN A 74 -2.13 -19.96 5.41
C ASN A 74 -2.75 -18.88 4.53
N ALA A 75 -1.90 -18.12 3.82
CA ALA A 75 -2.37 -17.09 2.89
C ALA A 75 -3.02 -17.69 1.64
N ILE A 76 -4.20 -17.18 1.28
CA ILE A 76 -4.93 -17.53 0.07
C ILE A 76 -4.60 -16.49 -1.00
N ALA A 77 -3.55 -16.75 -1.79
CA ALA A 77 -3.02 -15.77 -2.76
C ALA A 77 -4.07 -15.25 -3.75
N ALA A 78 -5.01 -16.11 -4.19
CA ALA A 78 -6.07 -15.74 -5.13
C ALA A 78 -7.06 -14.70 -4.57
N MET A 79 -7.10 -14.52 -3.25
CA MET A 79 -7.99 -13.58 -2.57
C MET A 79 -7.31 -12.24 -2.23
N GLY A 80 -5.98 -12.17 -2.32
CA GLY A 80 -5.22 -10.95 -2.04
C GLY A 80 -5.29 -9.95 -3.18
N LYS A 81 -5.68 -8.71 -2.91
CA LYS A 81 -5.75 -7.64 -3.93
C LYS A 81 -5.77 -6.24 -3.32
N ALA A 82 -5.45 -5.23 -4.13
CA ALA A 82 -5.78 -3.84 -3.81
C ALA A 82 -7.28 -3.62 -3.93
N ILE A 83 -7.91 -3.06 -2.90
CA ILE A 83 -9.36 -2.83 -2.86
C ILE A 83 -9.73 -1.35 -3.00
N HIS A 84 -8.80 -0.44 -2.70
CA HIS A 84 -9.00 1.00 -2.80
C HIS A 84 -7.70 1.72 -3.12
N ARG A 85 -7.79 2.82 -3.88
CA ARG A 85 -6.66 3.70 -4.19
C ARG A 85 -7.07 5.14 -3.91
N PHE A 86 -6.31 5.81 -3.06
CA PHE A 86 -6.55 7.22 -2.76
C PHE A 86 -5.95 8.11 -3.85
N ALA A 87 -6.35 9.38 -3.86
CA ALA A 87 -5.69 10.38 -4.69
C ALA A 87 -4.18 10.42 -4.38
N PRO A 88 -3.31 10.50 -5.39
CA PRO A 88 -1.87 10.56 -5.17
C PRO A 88 -1.48 11.86 -4.47
N LEU A 89 -0.48 11.77 -3.61
CA LEU A 89 0.12 12.92 -2.94
C LEU A 89 1.46 13.23 -3.61
N SER A 90 1.80 14.50 -3.80
CA SER A 90 3.09 14.88 -4.40
C SER A 90 3.59 16.20 -3.83
N GLY A 91 4.90 16.39 -3.90
CA GLY A 91 5.53 17.58 -3.38
C GLY A 91 6.99 17.72 -3.80
N SER A 92 7.64 18.72 -3.22
CA SER A 92 9.06 18.94 -3.43
C SER A 92 9.73 19.60 -2.25
N TYR A 93 11.01 19.28 -2.05
CA TYR A 93 11.88 19.89 -1.06
C TYR A 93 13.16 20.38 -1.72
N ALA A 94 13.71 21.49 -1.21
CA ALA A 94 15.04 21.93 -1.59
C ALA A 94 16.09 20.97 -1.02
N GLY A 95 17.16 20.72 -1.77
CA GLY A 95 18.23 19.81 -1.41
C GLY A 95 18.06 18.40 -1.97
N ASN A 96 18.86 17.48 -1.44
CA ASN A 96 18.84 16.08 -1.86
C ASN A 96 17.66 15.32 -1.24
N CYS A 97 17.27 14.21 -1.86
CA CYS A 97 16.14 13.41 -1.38
C CYS A 97 16.40 12.65 -0.07
N ALA A 98 17.66 12.38 0.26
CA ALA A 98 18.01 11.70 1.51
C ALA A 98 17.65 12.58 2.72
N ASN A 99 17.97 13.87 2.67
CA ASN A 99 17.68 14.84 3.72
C ASN A 99 16.18 15.15 3.83
N ALA A 100 15.44 15.06 2.73
CA ALA A 100 14.00 15.28 2.69
C ALA A 100 13.18 14.07 3.19
N ARG A 101 13.80 12.89 3.34
CA ARG A 101 13.08 11.62 3.56
C ARG A 101 12.14 11.66 4.77
N GLY A 102 12.62 12.15 5.92
CA GLY A 102 11.80 12.24 7.12
C GLY A 102 10.59 13.17 6.98
N GLN A 103 10.71 14.24 6.18
CA GLN A 103 9.58 15.17 5.93
C GLN A 103 8.55 14.52 5.00
N ILE A 104 9.01 13.81 3.95
CA ILE A 104 8.16 13.03 3.05
C ILE A 104 7.37 11.98 3.84
N ASP A 105 8.06 11.18 4.66
CA ASP A 105 7.42 10.12 5.45
C ASP A 105 6.40 10.70 6.46
N ALA A 106 6.68 11.86 7.07
CA ALA A 106 5.74 12.55 7.96
C ALA A 106 4.51 13.12 7.22
N GLU A 107 4.68 13.58 5.98
CA GLU A 107 3.56 14.05 5.16
C GLU A 107 2.65 12.91 4.72
N ILE A 108 3.24 11.78 4.30
CA ILE A 108 2.50 10.55 3.98
C ILE A 108 1.77 10.02 5.22
N GLY A 109 2.43 10.02 6.38
CA GLY A 109 1.80 9.59 7.64
C GLY A 109 0.58 10.43 8.01
N ARG A 110 0.68 11.77 7.91
CA ARG A 110 -0.48 12.66 8.12
C ARG A 110 -1.58 12.43 7.11
N TYR A 111 -1.22 12.22 5.83
CA TYR A 111 -2.19 11.92 4.79
C TYR A 111 -2.92 10.59 5.06
N ALA A 112 -2.21 9.54 5.44
CA ALA A 112 -2.78 8.25 5.81
C ALA A 112 -3.73 8.37 7.02
N GLN A 113 -3.34 9.12 8.05
CA GLN A 113 -4.20 9.40 9.20
C GLN A 113 -5.47 10.15 8.82
N ALA A 114 -5.36 11.16 7.96
CA ALA A 114 -6.52 11.91 7.46
C ALA A 114 -7.49 11.04 6.63
N ARG A 115 -6.99 9.93 6.08
CA ARG A 115 -7.77 8.97 5.27
C ARG A 115 -8.20 7.72 6.03
N ALA A 116 -7.91 7.60 7.32
CA ALA A 116 -8.19 6.39 8.09
C ALA A 116 -9.68 5.98 8.09
N GLY A 117 -10.60 6.95 8.19
CA GLY A 117 -12.03 6.68 8.12
C GLY A 117 -12.50 6.18 6.75
N GLU A 118 -11.96 6.75 5.67
CA GLU A 118 -12.21 6.31 4.29
C GLU A 118 -11.62 4.91 4.04
N ALA A 119 -10.42 4.63 4.57
CA ALA A 119 -9.79 3.32 4.52
C ALA A 119 -10.63 2.24 5.23
N LEU A 120 -11.14 2.56 6.42
CA LEU A 120 -12.02 1.68 7.19
C LEU A 120 -13.33 1.42 6.44
N ALA A 121 -13.95 2.46 5.88
CA ALA A 121 -15.18 2.32 5.10
C ALA A 121 -14.97 1.44 3.85
N ALA A 122 -13.85 1.61 3.14
CA ALA A 122 -13.50 0.75 2.02
C ALA A 122 -13.32 -0.72 2.44
N ALA A 123 -12.63 -0.96 3.56
CA ALA A 123 -12.44 -2.30 4.10
C ALA A 123 -13.75 -2.97 4.54
N GLN A 124 -14.64 -2.23 5.19
CA GLN A 124 -15.96 -2.71 5.59
C GLN A 124 -16.86 -2.99 4.37
N GLY A 125 -16.78 -2.16 3.33
CA GLY A 125 -17.50 -2.39 2.09
C GLY A 125 -17.04 -3.66 1.37
N ASP A 126 -15.73 -3.90 1.33
CA ASP A 126 -15.16 -5.10 0.69
C ASP A 126 -15.44 -6.39 1.49
N SER A 127 -15.51 -6.34 2.82
CA SER A 127 -15.77 -7.54 3.63
C SER A 127 -17.13 -8.18 3.34
N ALA A 128 -18.12 -7.38 2.92
CA ALA A 128 -19.42 -7.87 2.45
C ALA A 128 -19.34 -8.65 1.12
N VAL A 129 -18.30 -8.44 0.32
CA VAL A 129 -18.09 -9.08 -1.00
C VAL A 129 -17.42 -10.45 -0.87
N ILE A 130 -16.67 -10.68 0.22
CA ILE A 130 -15.80 -11.86 0.37
C ILE A 130 -16.56 -13.18 0.24
N GLN A 131 -17.78 -13.29 0.78
CA GLN A 131 -18.55 -14.53 0.70
C GLN A 131 -18.78 -14.97 -0.76
N GLY A 132 -19.14 -14.03 -1.64
CA GLY A 132 -19.35 -14.32 -3.06
C GLY A 132 -18.06 -14.67 -3.80
N GLU A 133 -16.92 -14.12 -3.40
CA GLU A 133 -15.62 -14.50 -3.96
C GLU A 133 -15.20 -15.91 -3.53
N LEU A 134 -15.48 -16.30 -2.28
CA LEU A 134 -15.24 -17.66 -1.79
C LEU A 134 -16.12 -18.69 -2.50
N ASP A 135 -17.39 -18.36 -2.77
CA ASP A 135 -18.26 -19.18 -3.61
C ASP A 135 -17.67 -19.38 -5.01
N GLY A 136 -17.15 -18.30 -5.61
CA GLY A 136 -16.47 -18.32 -6.89
C GLY A 136 -15.27 -19.28 -6.91
N LEU A 137 -14.37 -19.17 -5.93
CA LEU A 137 -13.19 -20.04 -5.82
C LEU A 137 -13.56 -21.52 -5.69
N ARG A 138 -14.57 -21.84 -4.86
CA ARG A 138 -15.05 -23.21 -4.71
C ARG A 138 -15.58 -23.77 -6.02
N SER A 139 -16.34 -22.97 -6.78
CA SER A 139 -16.90 -23.39 -8.08
C SER A 139 -15.81 -23.71 -9.11
N LEU A 140 -14.68 -22.99 -9.08
CA LEU A 140 -13.52 -23.24 -9.93
C LEU A 140 -12.79 -24.52 -9.53
N SER A 141 -12.63 -24.76 -8.22
CA SER A 141 -12.00 -25.98 -7.70
C SER A 141 -12.78 -27.26 -8.05
N VAL A 142 -14.12 -27.20 -8.12
CA VAL A 142 -14.96 -28.36 -8.45
C VAL A 142 -14.93 -28.69 -9.94
N LYS A 143 -14.71 -27.70 -10.82
CA LYS A 143 -14.69 -27.90 -12.29
C LYS A 143 -13.32 -28.32 -12.84
N GLY A 144 -12.25 -28.12 -12.08
CA GLY A 144 -10.88 -28.46 -12.50
C GLY A 144 -10.38 -29.82 -12.02
N GLY A 145 -11.24 -30.64 -11.41
CA GLY A 145 -10.92 -31.98 -10.91
C GLY A 145 -11.44 -33.10 -11.80
#